data_AF-A0A536GWL2-F1
#
_entry.id   AF-A0A536GWL2-F1
#
_cell.length_a   1.000
_cell.length_b   1.000
_cell.length_c   1.000
_cell.angle_alpha   90.00
_cell.angle_beta   90.00
_cell.angle_gamma   90.00
#
_symmetry.space_group_name_H-M   'P 1'
#
loop_
_entity.id
_entity.type
_entity.pdbx_description
1 polymer ?
#
loop_
_entity_poly.entity_id
_entity_poly.type
_entity_poly.pdbx_seq_one_letter_code
_entity_poly.pdbx_strand_id
1 'polypeptide(L)'
;MIERCSDLERTIYSAAERAIQRCARELLTVEMVAAQVRKEWEELSPGNEEPSQKLLNRLALRYCSRTLYRACCSSQTEIRNFAFANLRRYMEQTLRQSKYASSLTPFAAEDVLQQTLADLQKAFLQDPPGGPDDPSAFLKWAQTVILRHAYAYVEKARHEMTISLEEQPEIYIEEVVDGKNHDPEEDAISRELHQALKNAILSLSNPNYRIVLIGIYLAGIEECELAARMGVQLQDIYLWRHRALNALRSKREVVEALHIWLR
;
A
#
# COMPACT_ATOMS: atom_id res chain seq x y z
N MET A 1 -14.60 56.07 -18.52
CA MET A 1 -13.36 55.24 -18.56
C MET A 1 -12.90 54.75 -17.19
N ILE A 2 -13.41 55.29 -16.06
CA ILE A 2 -12.91 54.93 -14.71
C ILE A 2 -13.59 53.66 -14.17
N GLU A 3 -14.87 53.43 -14.46
CA GLU A 3 -15.63 52.25 -13.96
C GLU A 3 -15.16 50.90 -14.55
N ARG A 4 -14.61 50.90 -15.77
CA ARG A 4 -14.19 49.65 -16.45
C ARG A 4 -12.89 49.08 -15.88
N CYS A 5 -12.01 49.94 -15.38
CA CYS A 5 -10.77 49.52 -14.74
C CYS A 5 -11.08 48.90 -13.36
N SER A 6 -12.05 49.46 -12.62
CA SER A 6 -12.43 48.96 -11.29
C SER A 6 -13.06 47.56 -11.32
N ASP A 7 -13.81 47.20 -12.36
CA ASP A 7 -14.43 45.87 -12.46
C ASP A 7 -13.43 44.76 -12.77
N LEU A 8 -12.46 45.02 -13.66
CA LEU A 8 -11.38 44.08 -13.95
C LEU A 8 -10.47 43.87 -12.74
N GLU A 9 -10.13 44.94 -12.02
CA GLU A 9 -9.37 44.80 -10.78
C GLU A 9 -10.14 43.95 -9.77
N ARG A 10 -11.42 44.24 -9.55
CA ARG A 10 -12.23 43.47 -8.61
C ARG A 10 -12.31 41.98 -8.94
N THR A 11 -12.38 41.62 -10.23
CA THR A 11 -12.40 40.21 -10.67
C THR A 11 -11.06 39.51 -10.47
N ILE A 12 -9.94 40.20 -10.70
CA ILE A 12 -8.58 39.69 -10.43
C ILE A 12 -8.38 39.47 -8.93
N TYR A 13 -8.71 40.45 -8.09
CA TYR A 13 -8.60 40.33 -6.63
C TYR A 13 -9.48 39.19 -6.10
N SER A 14 -10.71 39.05 -6.61
CA SER A 14 -11.59 37.92 -6.25
C SER A 14 -11.03 36.55 -6.67
N ALA A 15 -10.34 36.46 -7.81
CA ALA A 15 -9.68 35.24 -8.25
C ALA A 15 -8.46 34.90 -7.35
N ALA A 16 -7.68 35.93 -6.97
CA ALA A 16 -6.54 35.82 -6.08
C ALA A 16 -6.96 35.33 -4.68
N GLU A 17 -7.96 35.97 -4.06
CA GLU A 17 -8.51 35.56 -2.76
C GLU A 17 -8.96 34.09 -2.76
N ARG A 18 -9.73 33.70 -3.78
CA ARG A 18 -10.21 32.31 -3.92
C ARG A 18 -9.06 31.32 -4.04
N ALA A 19 -8.02 31.65 -4.81
CA ALA A 19 -6.86 30.78 -4.96
C ALA A 19 -6.06 30.65 -3.65
N ILE A 20 -5.83 31.76 -2.95
CA ILE A 20 -5.12 31.78 -1.66
C ILE A 20 -5.89 30.98 -0.61
N GLN A 21 -7.19 31.25 -0.46
CA GLN A 21 -8.04 30.56 0.51
C GLN A 21 -8.04 29.05 0.31
N ARG A 22 -7.90 28.59 -0.95
CA ARG A 22 -7.92 27.19 -1.33
C ARG A 22 -6.60 26.46 -1.07
N CYS A 23 -5.44 27.11 -1.22
CA CYS A 23 -4.16 26.38 -1.23
C CYS A 23 -2.90 27.16 -0.81
N ALA A 24 -2.97 28.45 -0.48
CA ALA A 24 -1.77 29.25 -0.22
C ALA A 24 -1.96 30.30 0.90
N ARG A 25 -2.80 30.01 1.90
CA ARG A 25 -2.99 30.89 3.06
C ARG A 25 -1.67 31.11 3.78
N GLU A 26 -1.41 32.36 4.18
CA GLU A 26 -0.18 32.77 4.89
C GLU A 26 1.13 32.57 4.11
N LEU A 27 1.08 32.02 2.88
CA LEU A 27 2.23 31.90 1.98
C LEU A 27 2.29 33.04 0.95
N LEU A 28 1.13 33.57 0.57
CA LEU A 28 0.99 34.62 -0.43
C LEU A 28 -0.04 35.65 0.03
N THR A 29 0.17 36.91 -0.35
CA THR A 29 -0.83 37.97 -0.19
C THR A 29 -1.67 38.12 -1.45
N VAL A 30 -2.87 38.71 -1.31
CA VAL A 30 -3.81 38.91 -2.42
C VAL A 30 -3.17 39.81 -3.49
N GLU A 31 -2.44 40.84 -3.08
CA GLU A 31 -1.76 41.80 -3.96
C GLU A 31 -0.69 41.11 -4.82
N MET A 32 0.09 40.20 -4.22
CA MET A 32 1.11 39.44 -4.95
C MET A 32 0.49 38.56 -6.04
N VAL A 33 -0.57 37.85 -5.71
CA VAL A 33 -1.26 36.98 -6.67
C VAL A 33 -1.96 37.82 -7.74
N ALA A 34 -2.63 38.91 -7.37
CA ALA A 34 -3.30 39.81 -8.29
C ALA A 34 -2.32 40.43 -9.30
N ALA A 35 -1.16 40.91 -8.84
CA ALA A 35 -0.11 41.46 -9.69
C ALA A 35 0.42 40.40 -10.68
N GLN A 36 0.66 39.17 -10.21
CA GLN A 36 1.13 38.10 -11.08
C GLN A 36 0.08 37.66 -12.11
N VAL A 37 -1.19 37.58 -11.72
CA VAL A 37 -2.30 37.24 -12.63
C VAL A 37 -2.42 38.30 -13.72
N ARG A 38 -2.33 39.58 -13.37
CA ARG A 38 -2.36 40.69 -14.32
C ARG A 38 -1.21 40.57 -15.33
N LYS A 39 0.01 40.38 -14.84
CA LYS A 39 1.20 40.21 -15.68
C LYS A 39 1.07 39.03 -16.65
N GLU A 40 0.70 37.84 -16.16
CA GLU A 40 0.56 36.66 -17.03
C GLU A 40 -0.57 36.82 -18.05
N TRP A 41 -1.63 37.56 -17.71
CA TRP A 41 -2.71 37.85 -18.66
C TRP A 41 -2.28 38.83 -19.75
N GLU A 42 -1.60 39.92 -19.39
CA GLU A 42 -1.07 40.92 -20.34
C GLU A 42 -0.10 40.29 -21.35
N GLU A 43 0.70 39.31 -20.91
CA GLU A 43 1.61 38.55 -21.78
C GLU A 43 0.87 37.60 -22.75
N LEU A 44 -0.33 37.11 -22.38
CA LEU A 44 -1.13 36.17 -23.18
C LEU A 44 -2.09 36.86 -24.16
N SER A 45 -2.50 38.09 -23.87
CA SER A 45 -3.49 38.85 -24.64
C SER A 45 -2.92 40.20 -25.08
N PRO A 46 -2.07 40.24 -26.14
CA PRO A 46 -1.57 41.51 -26.69
C PRO A 46 -2.66 42.34 -27.39
N GLY A 47 -3.86 41.77 -27.61
CA GLY A 47 -5.05 42.49 -28.05
C GLY A 47 -6.03 42.65 -26.88
N ASN A 48 -6.65 43.83 -26.78
CA ASN A 48 -7.58 44.31 -25.73
C ASN A 48 -8.85 43.45 -25.49
N GLU A 49 -8.75 42.12 -25.45
CA GLU A 49 -9.85 41.22 -25.10
C GLU A 49 -9.96 41.10 -23.58
N GLU A 50 -11.18 41.28 -23.05
CA GLU A 50 -11.45 41.13 -21.62
C GLU A 50 -11.25 39.66 -21.17
N PRO A 51 -10.48 39.42 -20.09
CA PRO A 51 -10.25 38.07 -19.63
C PRO A 51 -11.51 37.46 -19.03
N SER A 52 -11.83 36.23 -19.43
CA SER A 52 -12.87 35.47 -18.74
C SER A 52 -12.49 35.19 -17.27
N GLN A 53 -13.46 35.21 -16.36
CA GLN A 53 -13.25 34.85 -14.94
C GLN A 53 -12.61 33.45 -14.79
N LYS A 54 -12.93 32.52 -15.70
CA LYS A 54 -12.35 31.16 -15.71
C LYS A 54 -10.85 31.19 -15.99
N LEU A 55 -10.39 32.06 -16.90
CA LEU A 55 -8.98 32.25 -17.19
C LEU A 55 -8.26 32.86 -15.97
N LEU A 56 -8.79 33.92 -15.39
CA LEU A 56 -8.22 34.57 -14.20
C LEU A 56 -8.08 33.59 -13.03
N ASN A 57 -9.14 32.83 -12.74
CA ASN A 57 -9.11 31.78 -11.71
C ASN A 57 -8.03 30.73 -11.99
N ARG A 58 -7.84 30.35 -13.26
CA ARG A 58 -6.81 29.37 -13.66
C ARG A 58 -5.40 29.94 -13.46
N LEU A 59 -5.14 31.18 -13.86
CA LEU A 59 -3.84 31.83 -13.68
C LEU A 59 -3.50 31.95 -12.19
N ALA A 60 -4.45 32.43 -11.37
CA ALA A 60 -4.28 32.53 -9.93
C ALA A 60 -3.93 31.17 -9.29
N LEU A 61 -4.68 30.12 -9.64
CA LEU A 61 -4.45 28.78 -9.11
C LEU A 61 -3.11 28.19 -9.57
N ARG A 62 -2.70 28.42 -10.83
CA ARG A 62 -1.39 27.98 -11.33
C ARG A 62 -0.26 28.63 -10.57
N TYR A 63 -0.34 29.94 -10.30
CA TYR A 63 0.66 30.65 -9.53
C TYR A 63 0.73 30.10 -8.09
N CYS A 64 -0.40 30.00 -7.39
CA CYS A 64 -0.44 29.42 -6.05
C CYS A 64 0.08 27.97 -6.02
N SER A 65 -0.23 27.16 -7.04
CA SER A 65 0.29 25.79 -7.18
C SER A 65 1.81 25.74 -7.27
N ARG A 66 2.41 26.60 -8.11
CA ARG A 66 3.88 26.69 -8.25
C ARG A 66 4.53 27.10 -6.94
N THR A 67 3.97 28.12 -6.27
CA THR A 67 4.50 28.63 -5.01
C THR A 67 4.40 27.59 -3.90
N LEU A 68 3.26 26.91 -3.79
CA LEU A 68 3.07 25.85 -2.81
C LEU A 68 4.08 24.71 -3.01
N TYR A 69 4.30 24.28 -4.25
CA TYR A 69 5.30 23.26 -4.56
C TYR A 69 6.70 23.67 -4.11
N ARG A 70 7.14 24.88 -4.48
CA ARG A 70 8.45 25.41 -4.08
C ARG A 70 8.58 25.52 -2.56
N ALA A 71 7.52 25.91 -1.88
CA ALA A 71 7.49 25.99 -0.42
C ALA A 71 7.59 24.60 0.24
N CYS A 72 6.94 23.58 -0.33
CA CYS A 72 7.08 22.18 0.12
C CYS A 72 8.51 21.65 -0.05
N CYS A 73 9.20 22.04 -1.12
CA CYS A 73 10.59 21.67 -1.41
C CYS A 73 11.63 22.57 -0.69
N SER A 74 11.19 23.55 0.12
CA SER A 74 12.10 24.49 0.77
C SER A 74 12.95 23.81 1.84
N SER A 75 14.22 24.22 1.93
CA SER A 75 15.11 23.84 3.03
C SER A 75 14.66 24.44 4.38
N GLN A 76 13.94 25.57 4.35
CA GLN A 76 13.45 26.24 5.55
C GLN A 76 12.25 25.51 6.15
N THR A 77 12.42 25.00 7.37
CA THR A 77 11.40 24.19 8.06
C THR A 77 10.08 24.94 8.28
N GLU A 78 10.13 26.22 8.64
CA GLU A 78 8.92 27.02 8.87
C GLU A 78 8.06 27.15 7.61
N ILE A 79 8.67 27.56 6.49
CA ILE A 79 8.00 27.68 5.18
C ILE A 79 7.41 26.33 4.76
N ARG A 80 8.18 25.25 4.94
CA ARG A 80 7.73 23.90 4.61
C ARG A 80 6.52 23.50 5.46
N ASN A 81 6.53 23.77 6.76
CA ASN A 81 5.40 23.48 7.65
C ASN A 81 4.12 24.22 7.22
N PHE A 82 4.22 25.51 6.88
CA PHE A 82 3.09 26.27 6.33
C PHE A 82 2.59 25.69 5.01
N ALA A 83 3.49 25.24 4.14
CA ALA A 83 3.15 24.60 2.88
C ALA A 83 2.40 23.28 3.10
N PHE A 84 2.89 22.41 3.98
CA PHE A 84 2.23 21.16 4.30
C PHE A 84 0.87 21.37 5.00
N ALA A 85 0.73 22.40 5.84
CA ALA A 85 -0.57 22.75 6.42
C ALA A 85 -1.60 23.18 5.36
N ASN A 86 -1.17 23.96 4.36
CA ASN A 86 -2.02 24.32 3.22
C ASN A 86 -2.36 23.12 2.34
N LEU A 87 -1.38 22.27 2.06
CA LEU A 87 -1.57 21.04 1.27
C LEU A 87 -2.54 20.09 1.96
N ARG A 88 -2.43 19.92 3.28
CA ARG A 88 -3.38 19.13 4.09
C ARG A 88 -4.81 19.62 3.92
N ARG A 89 -5.07 20.93 4.10
CA ARG A 89 -6.41 21.51 3.92
C ARG A 89 -6.96 21.28 2.52
N TYR A 90 -6.11 21.46 1.50
CA TYR A 90 -6.48 21.21 0.10
C TYR A 90 -6.84 19.74 -0.15
N MET A 91 -6.04 18.80 0.36
CA MET A 91 -6.27 17.36 0.22
C MET A 91 -7.50 16.90 0.99
N GLU A 92 -7.72 17.42 2.20
CA GLU A 92 -8.91 17.13 3.00
C GLU A 92 -10.19 17.55 2.26
N GLN A 93 -10.21 18.77 1.72
CA GLN A 93 -11.34 19.22 0.90
C GLN A 93 -11.52 18.34 -0.35
N THR A 94 -10.42 17.92 -0.97
CA THR A 94 -10.43 17.03 -2.14
C THR A 94 -11.04 15.66 -1.80
N LEU A 95 -10.68 15.08 -0.66
CA LEU A 95 -11.24 13.81 -0.19
C LEU A 95 -12.73 13.92 0.11
N ARG A 96 -13.13 14.97 0.85
CA ARG A 96 -14.54 15.24 1.19
C ARG A 96 -15.44 15.39 -0.04
N GLN A 97 -14.90 15.89 -1.15
CA GLN A 97 -15.61 16.06 -2.41
C GLN A 97 -15.46 14.88 -3.38
N SER A 98 -14.70 13.84 -2.99
CA SER A 98 -14.45 12.69 -3.85
C SER A 98 -15.55 11.63 -3.73
N LYS A 99 -15.58 10.71 -4.69
CA LYS A 99 -16.45 9.52 -4.65
C LYS A 99 -16.15 8.57 -3.48
N TYR A 100 -15.02 8.73 -2.80
CA TYR A 100 -14.60 7.89 -1.67
C TYR A 100 -15.09 8.44 -0.32
N ALA A 101 -15.65 9.66 -0.28
CA ALA A 101 -16.05 10.32 0.96
C ALA A 101 -17.07 9.50 1.78
N SER A 102 -17.99 8.80 1.12
CA SER A 102 -18.98 7.95 1.79
C SER A 102 -18.43 6.60 2.26
N SER A 103 -17.30 6.16 1.72
CA SER A 103 -16.67 4.87 2.05
C SER A 103 -15.59 5.00 3.13
N LEU A 104 -15.21 6.21 3.49
CA LEU A 104 -14.17 6.48 4.49
C LEU A 104 -14.82 7.03 5.76
N THR A 105 -14.56 6.36 6.89
CA THR A 105 -14.85 6.95 8.20
C THR A 105 -13.94 8.17 8.44
N PRO A 106 -14.27 9.06 9.38
CA PRO A 106 -13.39 10.20 9.71
C PRO A 106 -11.96 9.78 10.07
N PHE A 107 -11.80 8.67 10.78
CA PHE A 107 -10.48 8.11 11.13
C PHE A 107 -9.75 7.58 9.88
N ALA A 108 -10.43 6.80 9.04
CA ALA A 108 -9.84 6.30 7.79
C ALA A 108 -9.42 7.44 6.85
N ALA A 109 -10.22 8.50 6.77
CA ALA A 109 -9.87 9.69 5.98
C ALA A 109 -8.63 10.40 6.53
N GLU A 110 -8.49 10.47 7.85
CA GLU A 110 -7.30 11.03 8.51
C GLU A 110 -6.06 10.17 8.24
N ASP A 111 -6.16 8.85 8.32
CA ASP A 111 -5.05 7.93 8.03
C ASP A 111 -4.57 8.08 6.58
N VAL A 112 -5.52 8.12 5.63
CA VAL A 112 -5.21 8.34 4.21
C VAL A 112 -4.51 9.69 4.00
N LEU A 113 -4.94 10.74 4.70
CA LEU A 113 -4.29 12.06 4.64
C LEU A 113 -2.87 12.01 5.20
N GLN A 114 -2.69 11.48 6.41
CA GLN A 114 -1.39 11.43 7.07
C GLN A 114 -0.39 10.60 6.29
N GLN A 115 -0.80 9.41 5.83
CA GLN A 115 0.04 8.54 5.02
C GLN A 115 0.47 9.24 3.72
N THR A 116 -0.47 9.88 3.03
CA THR A 116 -0.17 10.62 1.80
C THR A 116 0.81 11.77 2.05
N LEU A 117 0.60 12.56 3.11
CA LEU A 117 1.49 13.68 3.44
C LEU A 117 2.90 13.20 3.83
N ALA A 118 3.00 12.11 4.58
CA ALA A 118 4.28 11.51 4.95
C ALA A 118 5.05 11.02 3.72
N ASP A 119 4.37 10.38 2.78
CA ASP A 119 5.00 9.90 1.54
C ASP A 119 5.42 11.05 0.62
N LEU A 120 4.62 12.12 0.54
CA LEU A 120 5.01 13.34 -0.16
C LEU A 120 6.22 14.03 0.48
N GLN A 121 6.26 14.10 1.81
CA GLN A 121 7.41 14.65 2.52
C GLN A 121 8.69 13.88 2.20
N LYS A 122 8.64 12.54 2.24
CA LYS A 122 9.77 11.69 1.84
C LYS A 122 10.18 11.96 0.39
N ALA A 123 9.22 12.07 -0.53
CA ALA A 123 9.49 12.34 -1.94
C ALA A 123 10.18 13.69 -2.18
N PHE A 124 9.81 14.74 -1.45
CA PHE A 124 10.42 16.08 -1.61
C PHE A 124 11.80 16.21 -0.98
N LEU A 125 12.19 15.29 -0.08
CA LEU A 125 13.53 15.27 0.52
C LEU A 125 14.57 14.52 -0.34
N GLN A 126 14.15 13.91 -1.45
CA GLN A 126 15.05 13.22 -2.40
C GLN A 126 15.78 14.23 -3.30
N ASP A 127 16.90 13.80 -3.91
CA ASP A 127 17.63 14.55 -4.93
C ASP A 127 17.70 13.75 -6.25
N PRO A 128 16.96 14.16 -7.31
CA PRO A 128 16.09 15.33 -7.39
C PRO A 128 14.77 15.15 -6.59
N PRO A 129 14.11 16.25 -6.17
CA PRO A 129 12.85 16.18 -5.45
C PRO A 129 11.75 15.59 -6.32
N GLY A 130 10.99 14.65 -5.77
CA GLY A 130 9.84 14.05 -6.45
C GLY A 130 8.74 15.09 -6.73
N GLY A 131 7.90 14.83 -7.74
CA GLY A 131 6.80 15.72 -8.08
C GLY A 131 6.48 15.74 -9.58
N PRO A 132 5.60 16.64 -10.02
CA PRO A 132 5.33 16.84 -11.44
C PRO A 132 6.45 17.64 -12.11
N ASP A 133 6.66 17.39 -13.42
CA ASP A 133 7.63 18.14 -14.24
C ASP A 133 7.29 19.64 -14.31
N ASP A 134 5.99 19.99 -14.35
CA ASP A 134 5.51 21.36 -14.24
C ASP A 134 4.97 21.65 -12.82
N PRO A 135 5.64 22.53 -12.04
CA PRO A 135 5.17 22.95 -10.71
C PRO A 135 3.74 23.53 -10.70
N SER A 136 3.25 24.05 -11.83
CA SER A 136 1.88 24.57 -11.93
C SER A 136 0.82 23.47 -11.98
N ALA A 137 1.22 22.22 -12.24
CA ALA A 137 0.38 21.04 -12.16
C ALA A 137 0.35 20.41 -10.77
N PHE A 138 1.13 20.92 -9.81
CA PHE A 138 1.29 20.35 -8.47
C PHE A 138 -0.01 20.04 -7.74
N LEU A 139 -0.97 20.97 -7.69
CA LEU A 139 -2.24 20.73 -7.00
C LEU A 139 -3.06 19.59 -7.64
N LYS A 140 -3.02 19.47 -8.97
CA LYS A 140 -3.72 18.40 -9.70
C LYS A 140 -3.02 17.06 -9.51
N TRP A 141 -1.69 17.08 -9.50
CA TRP A 141 -0.88 15.91 -9.19
C TRP A 141 -1.14 15.44 -7.75
N ALA A 142 -1.09 16.34 -6.77
CA ALA A 142 -1.38 16.03 -5.37
C ALA A 142 -2.79 15.46 -5.17
N GLN A 143 -3.80 16.03 -5.87
CA GLN A 143 -5.15 15.46 -5.93
C GLN A 143 -5.15 14.02 -6.46
N THR A 144 -4.35 13.72 -7.48
CA THR A 144 -4.25 12.36 -8.03
C THR A 144 -3.63 11.40 -7.02
N VAL A 145 -2.60 11.84 -6.30
CA VAL A 145 -1.93 11.03 -5.28
C VAL A 145 -2.87 10.68 -4.12
N ILE A 146 -3.59 11.65 -3.56
CA ILE A 146 -4.51 11.39 -2.44
C ILE A 146 -5.69 10.50 -2.85
N LEU A 147 -6.22 10.65 -4.06
CA LEU A 147 -7.31 9.80 -4.57
C LEU A 147 -6.85 8.36 -4.82
N ARG A 148 -5.59 8.15 -5.20
CA ARG A 148 -4.99 6.81 -5.32
C ARG A 148 -4.85 6.15 -3.95
N HIS A 149 -4.41 6.88 -2.93
CA HIS A 149 -4.34 6.36 -1.56
C HIS A 149 -5.73 6.03 -1.01
N ALA A 150 -6.71 6.90 -1.21
CA ALA A 150 -8.10 6.63 -0.84
C ALA A 150 -8.65 5.38 -1.53
N TYR A 151 -8.39 5.21 -2.83
CA TYR A 151 -8.77 4.01 -3.56
C TYR A 151 -8.10 2.76 -2.98
N ALA A 152 -6.79 2.78 -2.78
CA ALA A 152 -6.04 1.65 -2.24
C ALA A 152 -6.54 1.26 -0.85
N TYR A 153 -6.87 2.24 0.00
CA TYR A 153 -7.46 2.02 1.31
C TYR A 153 -8.83 1.33 1.21
N VAL A 154 -9.75 1.87 0.39
CA VAL A 154 -11.10 1.31 0.23
C VAL A 154 -11.04 -0.10 -0.36
N GLU A 155 -10.16 -0.34 -1.34
CA GLU A 155 -9.95 -1.67 -1.90
C GLU A 155 -9.39 -2.64 -0.87
N LYS A 156 -8.39 -2.21 -0.08
CA LYS A 156 -7.83 -3.03 0.98
C LYS A 156 -8.91 -3.40 2.01
N ALA A 157 -9.69 -2.43 2.48
CA ALA A 157 -10.80 -2.67 3.41
C ALA A 157 -11.88 -3.60 2.84
N ARG A 158 -12.09 -3.59 1.52
CA ARG A 158 -13.04 -4.50 0.86
C ARG A 158 -12.53 -5.94 0.80
N HIS A 159 -11.23 -6.13 0.56
CA HIS A 159 -10.62 -7.47 0.46
C HIS A 159 -10.31 -8.06 1.84
N GLU A 160 -9.90 -7.23 2.79
CA GLU A 160 -9.62 -7.59 4.18
C GLU A 160 -10.89 -7.37 5.02
N MET A 161 -12.02 -7.93 4.60
CA MET A 161 -13.28 -7.82 5.34
C MET A 161 -13.12 -8.53 6.69
N THR A 162 -12.52 -7.84 7.65
CA THR A 162 -12.25 -8.34 9.00
C THR A 162 -13.51 -8.19 9.80
N ILE A 163 -14.19 -9.31 10.04
CA ILE A 163 -15.26 -9.38 11.02
C ILE A 163 -14.61 -9.26 12.39
N SER A 164 -14.93 -8.20 13.13
CA SER A 164 -14.55 -8.11 14.53
C SER A 164 -15.30 -9.19 15.32
N LEU A 165 -14.58 -10.01 16.08
CA LEU A 165 -15.17 -11.01 16.98
C LEU A 165 -16.10 -10.37 18.03
N GLU A 166 -15.96 -9.07 18.28
CA GLU A 166 -16.75 -8.31 19.24
C GLU A 166 -18.09 -7.81 18.67
N GLU A 167 -18.25 -7.74 17.35
CA GLU A 167 -19.46 -7.20 16.68
C GLU A 167 -20.54 -8.26 16.43
N GLN A 168 -20.24 -9.55 16.64
CA GLN A 168 -21.22 -10.64 16.56
C GLN A 168 -21.08 -11.61 17.74
N PRO A 169 -21.44 -11.20 18.97
CA PRO A 169 -21.39 -12.09 20.12
C PRO A 169 -22.30 -13.32 19.93
N GLU A 170 -23.41 -13.18 19.20
CA GLU A 170 -24.44 -14.22 19.07
C GLU A 170 -24.08 -15.35 18.09
N ILE A 171 -23.08 -15.17 17.21
CA ILE A 171 -22.69 -16.18 16.20
C ILE A 171 -21.55 -17.09 16.71
N TYR A 172 -20.85 -16.71 17.78
CA TYR A 172 -19.66 -17.43 18.28
C TYR A 172 -19.76 -17.89 19.74
N ILE A 173 -20.94 -17.81 20.37
CA ILE A 173 -21.18 -18.40 21.71
C ILE A 173 -21.31 -19.95 21.63
N GLU A 174 -21.52 -20.53 20.45
CA GLU A 174 -21.34 -21.98 20.26
C GLU A 174 -19.84 -22.27 20.12
N GLU A 175 -19.23 -22.56 21.27
CA GLU A 175 -17.93 -23.19 21.48
C GLU A 175 -16.89 -22.87 20.40
N VAL A 176 -16.05 -21.86 20.67
CA VAL A 176 -14.69 -21.85 20.13
C VAL A 176 -13.98 -23.08 20.72
N VAL A 177 -14.23 -24.24 20.14
CA VAL A 177 -13.47 -25.45 20.38
C VAL A 177 -12.07 -25.12 19.89
N ASP A 178 -11.10 -25.16 20.80
CA ASP A 178 -9.71 -25.13 20.39
C ASP A 178 -9.52 -26.30 19.40
N GLY A 179 -9.27 -25.98 18.11
CA GLY A 179 -8.95 -27.00 17.11
C GLY A 179 -7.67 -27.79 17.44
N LYS A 180 -7.01 -27.46 18.57
CA LYS A 180 -5.93 -28.21 19.18
C LYS A 180 -6.36 -29.14 20.32
N ASN A 181 -7.65 -29.33 20.59
CA ASN A 181 -8.12 -30.52 21.30
C ASN A 181 -7.82 -31.75 20.43
N HIS A 182 -6.56 -32.15 20.44
CA HIS A 182 -6.09 -33.38 19.84
C HIS A 182 -6.83 -34.50 20.56
N ASP A 183 -7.58 -35.29 19.80
CA ASP A 183 -8.13 -36.52 20.32
C ASP A 183 -6.94 -37.38 20.79
N PRO A 184 -6.86 -37.72 22.10
CA PRO A 184 -5.76 -38.53 22.61
C PRO A 184 -5.67 -39.89 21.90
N GLU A 185 -6.75 -40.38 21.30
CA GLU A 185 -6.76 -41.58 20.45
C GLU A 185 -6.09 -41.31 19.09
N GLU A 186 -6.39 -40.20 18.41
CA GLU A 186 -5.70 -39.79 17.18
C GLU A 186 -4.19 -39.57 17.39
N ASP A 187 -3.81 -39.00 18.54
CA ASP A 187 -2.40 -38.81 18.91
C ASP A 187 -1.68 -40.12 19.19
N ALA A 188 -2.37 -41.12 19.75
CA ALA A 188 -1.81 -42.45 19.94
C ALA A 188 -1.60 -43.14 18.58
N ILE A 189 -2.62 -43.09 17.70
CA ILE A 189 -2.56 -43.66 16.34
C ILE A 189 -1.46 -42.99 15.52
N SER A 190 -1.35 -41.66 15.58
CA SER A 190 -0.30 -40.90 14.88
C SER A 190 1.09 -41.27 15.37
N ARG A 191 1.29 -41.45 16.68
CA ARG A 191 2.57 -41.89 17.25
C ARG A 191 2.93 -43.31 16.83
N GLU A 192 1.96 -44.23 16.83
CA GLU A 192 2.15 -45.60 16.36
C GLU A 192 2.51 -45.64 14.87
N LEU A 193 1.82 -44.86 14.05
CA LEU A 193 2.10 -44.74 12.61
C LEU A 193 3.50 -44.17 12.36
N HIS A 194 3.87 -43.09 13.05
CA HIS A 194 5.21 -42.50 12.94
C HIS A 194 6.30 -43.51 13.32
N GLN A 195 6.07 -44.30 14.38
CA GLN A 195 7.03 -45.31 14.81
C GLN A 195 7.12 -46.48 13.81
N ALA A 196 5.99 -46.94 13.27
CA ALA A 196 5.96 -47.98 12.23
C ALA A 196 6.69 -47.52 10.96
N LEU A 197 6.44 -46.30 10.50
CA LEU A 197 7.12 -45.71 9.34
C LEU A 197 8.62 -45.57 9.59
N LYS A 198 9.02 -45.10 10.77
CA LYS A 198 10.44 -45.02 11.15
C LYS A 198 11.12 -46.39 11.12
N ASN A 199 10.48 -47.43 11.65
CA ASN A 199 11.00 -48.80 11.64
C ASN A 199 11.10 -49.37 10.21
N ALA A 200 10.09 -49.10 9.37
CA ALA A 200 10.08 -49.52 7.97
C ALA A 200 11.19 -48.85 7.13
N ILE A 201 11.47 -47.58 7.40
CA ILE A 201 12.60 -46.84 6.82
C ILE A 201 13.91 -47.47 7.29
N LEU A 202 14.09 -47.64 8.61
CA LEU A 202 15.34 -48.16 9.17
C LEU A 202 15.69 -49.58 8.70
N SER A 203 14.69 -50.39 8.39
CA SER A 203 14.84 -51.74 7.83
C SER A 203 15.12 -51.77 6.32
N LEU A 204 15.28 -50.63 5.65
CA LEU A 204 15.80 -50.61 4.26
C LEU A 204 17.29 -50.95 4.27
N SER A 205 17.69 -51.87 3.39
CA SER A 205 19.09 -52.33 3.28
C SER A 205 20.05 -51.23 2.83
N ASN A 206 19.58 -50.30 2.00
CA ASN A 206 20.41 -49.23 1.48
C ASN A 206 20.49 -48.03 2.46
N PRO A 207 21.68 -47.65 2.96
CA PRO A 207 21.85 -46.52 3.87
C PRO A 207 21.43 -45.18 3.27
N ASN A 208 21.66 -44.95 1.97
CA ASN A 208 21.33 -43.69 1.32
C ASN A 208 19.81 -43.51 1.21
N TYR A 209 19.05 -44.60 1.05
CA TYR A 209 17.58 -44.55 1.03
C TYR A 209 17.03 -44.12 2.38
N ARG A 210 17.63 -44.62 3.47
CA ARG A 210 17.26 -44.26 4.84
C ARG A 210 17.51 -42.78 5.11
N ILE A 211 18.71 -42.31 4.77
CA ILE A 211 19.12 -40.91 4.97
C ILE A 211 18.21 -39.97 4.18
N VAL A 212 17.89 -40.30 2.92
CA VAL A 212 17.00 -39.49 2.07
C VAL A 212 15.59 -39.42 2.61
N LEU A 213 15.01 -40.55 3.05
CA LEU A 213 13.66 -40.56 3.58
C LEU A 213 13.54 -39.86 4.94
N ILE A 214 14.51 -40.07 5.84
CA ILE A 214 14.53 -39.38 7.14
C ILE A 214 14.76 -37.88 6.94
N GLY A 215 15.73 -37.50 6.11
CA GLY A 215 16.09 -36.11 5.88
C GLY A 215 14.94 -35.29 5.30
N ILE A 216 14.30 -35.79 4.24
CA ILE A 216 13.24 -35.06 3.55
C ILE A 216 11.92 -35.10 4.33
N TYR A 217 11.49 -36.28 4.78
CA TYR A 217 10.12 -36.45 5.29
C TYR A 217 9.97 -36.36 6.81
N LEU A 218 11.03 -36.62 7.59
CA LEU A 218 10.97 -36.53 9.05
C LEU A 218 11.69 -35.29 9.60
N ALA A 219 12.77 -34.87 8.96
CA ALA A 219 13.57 -33.72 9.39
C ALA A 219 13.27 -32.43 8.59
N GLY A 220 12.48 -32.50 7.51
CA GLY A 220 12.08 -31.34 6.71
C GLY A 220 13.24 -30.66 5.97
N ILE A 221 14.33 -31.38 5.70
CA ILE A 221 15.50 -30.85 5.00
C ILE A 221 15.21 -30.82 3.50
N GLU A 222 15.48 -29.68 2.85
CA GLU A 222 15.33 -29.52 1.41
C GLU A 222 16.31 -30.41 0.62
N GLU A 223 15.90 -30.88 -0.55
CA GLU A 223 16.67 -31.83 -1.34
C GLU A 223 18.05 -31.29 -1.77
N CYS A 224 18.13 -29.98 -2.06
CA CYS A 224 19.38 -29.29 -2.38
C CYS A 224 20.34 -29.23 -1.19
N GLU A 225 19.80 -28.97 0.00
CA GLU A 225 20.58 -28.94 1.24
C GLU A 225 21.07 -30.34 1.61
N LEU A 226 20.23 -31.36 1.43
CA LEU A 226 20.60 -32.75 1.66
C LEU A 226 21.70 -33.23 0.71
N ALA A 227 21.61 -32.87 -0.59
CA ALA A 227 22.64 -33.18 -1.58
C ALA A 227 24.00 -32.58 -1.18
N ALA A 228 24.00 -31.32 -0.75
CA ALA A 228 25.20 -30.63 -0.28
C ALA A 228 25.80 -31.30 0.97
N ARG A 229 24.98 -31.67 1.95
CA ARG A 229 25.42 -32.36 3.18
C ARG A 229 25.98 -33.77 2.91
N MET A 230 25.45 -34.46 1.92
CA MET A 230 25.90 -35.79 1.53
C MET A 230 27.09 -35.77 0.55
N GLY A 231 27.43 -34.61 -0.03
CA GLY A 231 28.50 -34.47 -1.01
C GLY A 231 28.18 -35.16 -2.35
N VAL A 232 26.91 -35.17 -2.75
CA VAL A 232 26.43 -35.85 -3.97
C VAL A 232 25.65 -34.92 -4.88
N GLN A 233 25.40 -35.36 -6.12
CA GLN A 233 24.58 -34.58 -7.06
C GLN A 233 23.11 -34.62 -6.65
N LEU A 234 22.39 -33.52 -6.90
CA LEU A 234 20.95 -33.44 -6.64
C LEU A 234 20.15 -34.53 -7.37
N GLN A 235 20.59 -34.94 -8.56
CA GLN A 235 19.98 -36.03 -9.33
C GLN A 235 20.03 -37.38 -8.60
N ASP A 236 21.09 -37.64 -7.83
CA ASP A 236 21.22 -38.86 -7.04
C ASP A 236 20.20 -38.88 -5.90
N ILE A 237 19.93 -37.73 -5.27
CA ILE A 237 18.89 -37.58 -4.24
C ILE A 237 17.50 -37.90 -4.80
N TYR A 238 17.16 -37.37 -5.99
CA TYR A 238 15.89 -37.71 -6.65
C TYR A 238 15.78 -39.20 -6.98
N LEU A 239 16.84 -39.79 -7.53
CA LEU A 239 16.86 -41.22 -7.86
C LEU A 239 16.70 -42.09 -6.62
N TRP A 240 17.44 -41.78 -5.55
CA TRP A 240 17.38 -42.51 -4.29
C TRP A 240 16.03 -42.35 -3.60
N ARG A 241 15.44 -41.15 -3.60
CA ARG A 241 14.08 -40.93 -3.09
C ARG A 241 13.07 -41.80 -3.81
N HIS A 242 13.07 -41.79 -5.14
CA HIS A 242 12.14 -42.59 -5.94
C HIS A 242 12.29 -44.10 -5.65
N ARG A 243 13.54 -44.61 -5.64
CA ARG A 243 13.80 -46.03 -5.34
C ARG A 243 13.47 -46.39 -3.89
N ALA A 244 13.73 -45.50 -2.94
CA ALA A 244 13.44 -45.69 -1.53
C ALA A 244 11.93 -45.76 -1.27
N LEU A 245 11.14 -44.89 -1.90
CA LEU A 245 9.68 -44.93 -1.83
C LEU A 245 9.11 -46.21 -2.44
N ASN A 246 9.65 -46.66 -3.57
CA ASN A 246 9.22 -47.94 -4.17
C ASN A 246 9.59 -49.13 -3.28
N ALA A 247 10.77 -49.11 -2.65
CA ALA A 247 11.16 -50.14 -1.69
C ALA A 247 10.26 -50.14 -0.44
N LEU A 248 9.87 -48.98 0.07
CA LEU A 248 8.90 -48.88 1.17
C LEU A 248 7.52 -49.41 0.78
N ARG A 249 7.01 -49.04 -0.41
CA ARG A 249 5.71 -49.50 -0.92
C ARG A 249 5.64 -51.02 -1.12
N SER A 250 6.79 -51.67 -1.35
CA SER A 250 6.87 -53.12 -1.45
C SER A 250 6.83 -53.85 -0.10
N LYS A 251 6.94 -53.13 1.04
CA LYS A 251 6.84 -53.73 2.37
C LYS A 251 5.41 -53.81 2.83
N ARG A 252 4.99 -55.02 3.19
CA ARG A 252 3.63 -55.33 3.66
C ARG A 252 3.21 -54.50 4.88
N GLU A 253 4.13 -54.30 5.83
CA GLU A 253 3.90 -53.50 7.05
C GLU A 253 3.52 -52.04 6.76
N VAL A 254 4.10 -51.44 5.71
CA VAL A 254 3.81 -50.06 5.30
C VAL A 254 2.46 -49.98 4.60
N VAL A 255 2.13 -50.98 3.77
CA VAL A 255 0.84 -51.05 3.08
C VAL A 255 -0.31 -51.26 4.07
N GLU A 256 -0.10 -52.12 5.08
CA GLU A 256 -1.07 -52.38 6.16
C GLU A 256 -1.25 -51.14 7.04
N ALA A 257 -0.17 -50.46 7.44
CA ALA A 257 -0.25 -49.22 8.22
C ALA A 257 -0.96 -48.08 7.46
N LEU A 258 -0.75 -47.94 6.15
CA LEU A 258 -1.43 -46.95 5.32
C LEU A 258 -2.91 -47.30 5.05
N HIS A 259 -3.28 -48.58 5.01
CA HIS A 259 -4.68 -48.99 4.84
C HIS A 259 -5.55 -48.68 6.06
N ILE A 260 -4.98 -48.71 7.27
CA ILE A 260 -5.69 -48.35 8.51
C ILE A 260 -6.01 -46.85 8.55
N TRP A 261 -5.18 -46.02 7.91
CA TRP A 261 -5.30 -44.56 7.93
C TRP A 261 -6.11 -43.97 6.75
N LEU A 262 -6.33 -44.73 5.68
CA LEU A 262 -7.13 -44.33 4.50
C LEU A 262 -8.61 -44.75 4.60
N ARG A 263 -9.05 -45.24 5.77
CA ARG A 263 -10.43 -45.60 6.08
C ARG A 263 -11.10 -44.51 6.88
#